data_AF-A0A920TJE4-F1
#
_entry.id   AF-A0A920TJE4-F1
#
_cell.length_a   1.000
_cell.length_b   1.000
_cell.length_c   1.000
_cell.angle_alpha   90.00
_cell.angle_beta   90.00
_cell.angle_gamma   90.00
#
_symmetry.space_group_name_H-M   'P 1'
#
loop_
_entity.id
_entity.type
_entity.pdbx_description
1 polymer ?
#
loop_
_entity_poly.entity_id
_entity_poly.type
_entity_poly.pdbx_seq_one_letter_code
_entity_poly.pdbx_strand_id
1 'polypeptide(L)' 'MVEGLERAGRNPTRKSLVRGLETLKNWTGPNGSFPPITYGRNDHAGVDKVQLVQMQNGEQVVITDWLE' A
#
# COMPACT_ATOMS: atom_id res chain seq x y z
N MET A 1 3.67 5.34 -3.30
CA MET A 1 4.61 5.97 -4.25
C MET A 1 5.38 7.12 -3.63
N VAL A 2 4.73 8.19 -3.17
CA VAL A 2 5.40 9.39 -2.57
C VAL A 2 6.35 9.00 -1.43
N GLU A 3 5.90 8.18 -0.49
CA GLU A 3 6.76 7.67 0.59
C GLU A 3 8.00 6.91 0.07
N GLY A 4 7.84 6.10 -0.98
CA GLY A 4 8.96 5.38 -1.59
C GLY A 4 9.98 6.31 -2.25
N LEU A 5 9.52 7.43 -2.82
CA LEU A 5 10.40 8.48 -3.37
C LEU A 5 11.12 9.24 -2.25
N GLU A 6 10.44 9.57 -1.15
CA GLU A 6 11.04 10.22 0.01
C GLU A 6 12.20 9.37 0.56
N ARG A 7 11.96 8.07 0.75
CA ARG A 7 12.98 7.11 1.20
C ARG A 7 14.08 6.84 0.19
N ALA A 8 13.83 7.07 -1.10
CA ALA A 8 14.85 6.97 -2.14
C ALA A 8 15.87 8.12 -2.11
N GLY A 9 15.57 9.19 -1.36
CA GLY A 9 16.44 10.34 -1.15
C GLY A 9 16.50 11.31 -2.33
N ARG A 10 17.42 12.29 -2.24
CA ARG A 10 17.61 13.32 -3.26
C ARG A 10 18.05 12.70 -4.60
N ASN A 11 17.43 13.14 -5.70
CA ASN A 11 17.66 12.64 -7.07
C ASN A 11 17.36 11.13 -7.22
N PRO A 12 16.09 10.71 -7.05
CA PRO A 12 15.73 9.31 -7.12
C PRO A 12 16.01 8.72 -8.51
N THR A 13 16.48 7.48 -8.52
CA THR A 13 16.63 6.62 -9.70
C THR A 13 15.63 5.48 -9.60
N ARG A 14 15.37 4.78 -10.71
CA ARG A 14 14.55 3.54 -10.67
C ARG A 14 15.02 2.57 -9.58
N LYS A 15 16.33 2.34 -9.47
CA LYS A 15 16.90 1.41 -8.49
C LYS A 15 16.83 1.93 -7.05
N SER A 16 16.94 3.24 -6.82
CA SER A 16 16.76 3.77 -5.45
C SER A 16 15.28 3.83 -5.05
N LEU A 17 14.36 4.07 -5.99
CA LEU A 17 12.93 3.98 -5.73
C LEU A 17 12.50 2.57 -5.33
N VAL A 18 12.91 1.54 -6.08
CA VAL A 18 12.60 0.14 -5.73
C VAL A 18 13.12 -0.17 -4.32
N ARG A 19 14.38 0.20 -4.03
CA ARG A 19 14.95 0.03 -2.68
C ARG A 19 14.17 0.81 -1.60
N GLY A 20 13.74 2.04 -1.90
CA GLY A 20 12.94 2.86 -0.99
C GLY A 20 11.59 2.20 -0.69
N LEU A 21 10.91 1.68 -1.70
CA LEU A 21 9.67 0.92 -1.54
C LEU A 21 9.88 -0.35 -0.71
N GLU A 22 10.93 -1.13 -0.97
CA GLU A 22 11.28 -2.36 -0.23
C GLU A 22 11.64 -2.13 1.25
N THR A 23 11.76 -0.86 1.71
CA THR A 23 11.88 -0.56 3.15
C THR A 23 10.53 -0.43 3.86
N LEU A 24 9.41 -0.41 3.12
CA LEU A 24 8.09 -0.30 3.70
C LEU A 24 7.77 -1.59 4.46
N LYS A 25 7.54 -1.44 5.76
CA LYS A 25 7.13 -2.51 6.66
C LYS A 25 6.02 -1.98 7.56
N ASN A 26 4.83 -2.54 7.42
CA ASN A 26 3.62 -2.14 8.13
C ASN A 26 3.36 -0.62 8.06
N TRP A 27 3.65 0.01 6.93
CA TRP A 27 3.45 1.45 6.77
C TRP A 27 1.98 1.75 6.48
N THR A 28 1.34 2.54 7.33
CA THR A 28 -0.12 2.83 7.26
C THR A 28 -0.43 4.18 6.63
N GLY A 29 0.58 4.89 6.13
CA GLY A 29 0.46 6.27 5.66
C GLY A 29 0.19 7.29 6.76
N PRO A 30 0.03 8.57 6.37
CA PRO A 30 -0.31 9.65 7.29
C PRO A 30 -1.62 9.32 8.01
N ASN A 31 -1.65 9.49 9.34
CA ASN A 31 -2.85 9.27 10.17
C ASN A 31 -3.52 7.89 10.03
N GLY A 32 -2.82 6.87 9.53
CA GLY A 32 -3.38 5.52 9.37
C GLY A 32 -4.40 5.40 8.22
N SER A 33 -4.29 6.24 7.19
CA SER A 33 -5.23 6.26 6.05
C SER A 33 -5.25 4.97 5.21
N PHE A 34 -4.29 4.07 5.38
CA PHE A 34 -4.20 2.82 4.63
C PHE A 34 -4.05 1.62 5.56
N PRO A 35 -4.49 0.42 5.12
CA PRO A 35 -4.03 -0.83 5.70
C PRO A 35 -2.50 -0.88 5.78
N PRO A 36 -1.91 -1.66 6.69
CA PRO A 36 -0.46 -1.80 6.77
C PRO A 36 0.13 -2.27 5.44
N ILE A 37 0.95 -1.43 4.82
CA ILE A 37 1.63 -1.72 3.55
C ILE A 37 3.03 -2.26 3.83
N THR A 38 3.36 -3.42 3.25
CA THR A 38 4.68 -4.02 3.30
C THR A 38 5.15 -4.38 1.90
N TYR A 39 6.35 -3.92 1.53
CA TYR A 39 7.05 -4.42 0.35
C TYR A 39 8.37 -5.07 0.77
N GLY A 40 8.66 -6.22 0.20
CA GLY A 40 9.93 -6.92 0.38
C GLY A 40 10.59 -7.21 -0.96
N ARG A 41 11.85 -7.65 -0.94
CA ARG A 41 12.59 -8.01 -2.16
C ARG A 41 11.86 -9.03 -3.05
N ASN A 42 11.12 -9.95 -2.42
CA ASN A 42 10.42 -11.04 -3.09
C ASN A 42 8.89 -10.94 -2.95
N ASP A 43 8.38 -9.83 -2.41
CA ASP A 43 6.95 -9.60 -2.19
C ASP A 43 6.59 -8.16 -2.52
N HIS A 44 5.96 -7.98 -3.68
CA HIS A 44 5.57 -6.68 -4.23
C HIS A 44 4.05 -6.49 -4.27
N ALA A 45 3.28 -7.26 -3.49
CA ALA A 45 1.82 -7.10 -3.42
C ALA A 45 1.43 -5.86 -2.59
N GLY A 46 2.21 -5.52 -1.56
CA GLY A 46 2.00 -4.32 -0.73
C GLY A 46 0.96 -4.54 0.36
N VAL A 47 -0.24 -4.97 -0.02
CA VAL A 47 -1.35 -5.30 0.87
C VAL A 47 -1.95 -6.63 0.41
N ASP A 48 -2.16 -7.53 1.35
CA ASP A 48 -2.81 -8.84 1.16
C ASP A 48 -4.28 -8.84 1.59
N LYS A 49 -4.75 -7.78 2.26
CA LYS A 49 -6.13 -7.65 2.75
C LYS A 49 -7.08 -7.11 1.69
N VAL A 50 -8.28 -7.68 1.65
CA VAL A 50 -9.36 -7.26 0.75
C VAL A 50 -10.66 -6.98 1.50
N GLN A 51 -11.52 -6.13 0.94
CA GLN A 51 -12.90 -5.96 1.39
C GLN A 51 -13.84 -6.33 0.24
N LEU A 52 -14.91 -7.05 0.55
CA LEU A 52 -15.96 -7.31 -0.42
C LEU A 52 -16.88 -6.10 -0.52
N VAL A 53 -17.24 -5.78 -1.75
CA VAL A 53 -18.13 -4.68 -2.09
C VAL A 53 -19.26 -5.20 -2.95
N GLN A 54 -20.44 -4.62 -2.77
CA GLN A 54 -21.63 -4.94 -3.52
C GLN A 54 -22.25 -3.67 -4.11
N MET A 55 -22.71 -3.76 -5.35
CA MET A 55 -23.52 -2.69 -5.94
C MET A 55 -24.92 -2.72 -5.33
N GLN A 56 -25.31 -1.66 -4.64
CA GLN A 56 -26.65 -1.47 -4.09
C GLN A 56 -27.18 -0.12 -4.56
N ASN A 57 -28.33 -0.11 -5.25
CA ASN A 57 -28.95 1.11 -5.78
C ASN A 57 -28.02 1.99 -6.64
N GLY A 58 -27.07 1.38 -7.35
CA GLY A 58 -26.10 2.09 -8.18
C GLY A 58 -24.86 2.60 -7.44
N GLU A 59 -24.74 2.34 -6.13
CA GLU A 59 -23.59 2.72 -5.31
C GLU A 59 -22.79 1.47 -4.89
N GLN A 60 -21.47 1.64 -4.76
CA GLN A 60 -20.57 0.61 -4.23
C GLN A 60 -20.61 0.64 -2.70
N VAL A 61 -21.18 -0.40 -2.10
CA VAL A 61 -21.32 -0.53 -0.63
C VAL A 61 -20.35 -1.59 -0.14
N VAL A 62 -19.54 -1.27 0.87
CA VAL A 62 -18.68 -2.23 1.57
C VAL A 62 -19.55 -3.15 2.42
N ILE A 63 -19.42 -4.47 2.22
CA ILE A 63 -20.27 -5.48 2.88
C ILE A 63 -19.50 -6.38 3.85
N THR A 64 -18.16 -6.24 3.91
CA THR A 64 -17.32 -6.97 4.87
C THR A 64 -16.26 -6.04 5.48
N ASP A 65 -15.82 -6.40 6.69
CA ASP A 65 -14.52 -5.92 7.19
C ASP A 65 -13.37 -6.46 6.32
N TRP A 66 -12.14 -6.05 6.65
CA TRP A 66 -10.94 -6.58 6.01
C TRP A 66 -10.82 -8.09 6.20
N LEU A 67 -10.68 -8.81 5.10
CA LEU A 67 -10.45 -10.24 5.03
C LEU A 67 -8.98 -10.52 4.66
N GLU A 68 -8.48 -11.70 5.07
CA GLU A 68 -7.21 -12.29 4.62
C GLU A 68 -7.44 -13.25 3.43
#